data_AF-A0A3M0BRE5-F1
#
_entry.id   AF-A0A3M0BRE5-F1
#
_cell.length_a   1.000
_cell.length_b   1.000
_cell.length_c   1.000
_cell.angle_alpha   90.00
_cell.angle_beta   90.00
_cell.angle_gamma   90.00
#
_symmetry.space_group_name_H-M   'P 1'
#
loop_
_entity.id
_entity.type
_entity.pdbx_description
1 polymer ?
#
loop_
_entity_poly.entity_id
_entity_poly.type
_entity_poly.pdbx_seq_one_letter_code
_entity_poly.pdbx_strand_id
1 'polypeptide(L)' 'MSDLAKNNKTIKVKALKEYLKNYPDKTIAEIYLEVLENFDDDELVPDVILYNLGFSIDFLSEGRNES' A
#
# COMPACT_ATOMS: atom_id res chain seq x y z
N MET A 1 -3.37 -18.84 2.42
CA MET A 1 -3.15 -17.41 2.15
C MET A 1 -2.19 -16.90 3.20
N SER A 2 -1.15 -16.16 2.78
CA SER A 2 -0.11 -15.66 3.68
C SER A 2 -0.70 -14.68 4.69
N ASP A 3 -0.36 -14.81 5.97
CA ASP A 3 -0.87 -14.02 7.10
C ASP A 3 -0.56 -12.51 7.03
N LEU A 4 0.10 -12.07 5.96
CA LEU A 4 0.58 -10.72 5.67
C LEU A 4 -0.46 -9.75 5.07
N ALA A 5 -1.69 -10.19 4.80
CA ALA A 5 -2.75 -9.37 4.18
C ALA A 5 -4.02 -9.32 5.07
N LYS A 6 -3.85 -9.22 6.40
CA LYS A 6 -4.98 -9.30 7.34
C LYS A 6 -5.63 -7.94 7.62
N ASN A 7 -4.94 -6.82 7.36
CA ASN A 7 -5.36 -5.50 7.80
C ASN A 7 -5.73 -4.55 6.65
N ASN A 8 -5.07 -4.60 5.50
CA ASN A 8 -5.43 -3.83 4.32
C ASN A 8 -6.65 -4.43 3.63
N LYS A 9 -7.71 -3.64 3.52
CA LYS A 9 -8.96 -4.03 2.84
C LYS A 9 -9.33 -3.11 1.68
N THR A 10 -8.52 -2.08 1.42
CA THR A 10 -8.94 -0.93 0.63
C THR A 10 -7.91 -0.47 -0.40
N ILE A 11 -6.60 -0.55 -0.09
CA ILE A 11 -5.57 -0.07 -1.01
C ILE A 11 -5.22 -1.15 -2.02
N LYS A 12 -5.55 -0.88 -3.28
CA LYS A 12 -5.15 -1.69 -4.43
C LYS A 12 -3.73 -1.36 -4.89
N VAL A 13 -3.07 -2.34 -5.50
CA VAL A 13 -1.72 -2.22 -6.09
C VAL A 13 -1.63 -1.05 -7.05
N LYS A 14 -2.62 -0.88 -7.94
CA LYS A 14 -2.67 0.26 -8.88
C LYS A 14 -2.63 1.62 -8.16
N ALA A 15 -3.39 1.78 -7.08
CA ALA A 15 -3.45 3.02 -6.33
C ALA A 15 -2.09 3.35 -5.69
N LEU A 16 -1.40 2.33 -5.16
CA LEU A 16 -0.07 2.50 -4.60
C LEU A 16 0.98 2.81 -5.68
N LYS A 17 0.93 2.15 -6.84
CA LYS A 17 1.81 2.47 -7.98
C LYS A 17 1.67 3.93 -8.41
N GLU A 18 0.43 4.45 -8.50
CA GLU A 18 0.20 5.87 -8.81
C GLU A 18 0.75 6.82 -7.75
N TYR A 19 0.58 6.49 -6.46
CA TYR A 19 1.16 7.28 -5.36
C TYR A 19 2.70 7.34 -5.44
N LEU A 20 3.35 6.20 -5.72
CA LEU A 20 4.81 6.10 -5.76
C LEU A 20 5.44 6.93 -6.90
N LYS A 21 4.71 7.23 -7.98
CA LYS A 21 5.20 8.11 -9.06
C LYS A 21 5.59 9.52 -8.59
N ASN A 22 4.96 9.99 -7.52
CA ASN A 22 5.21 11.33 -6.95
C ASN A 22 5.87 11.27 -5.57
N TYR A 23 6.40 10.11 -5.18
CA TYR A 23 7.00 9.93 -3.85
C TYR A 23 8.33 10.68 -3.74
N PRO A 24 8.62 11.35 -2.60
CA PRO A 24 9.77 12.23 -2.47
C PRO A 24 11.12 11.50 -2.58
N ASP A 25 11.19 10.26 -2.09
CA ASP A 25 12.38 9.43 -2.19
C ASP A 25 12.28 8.49 -3.40
N LYS A 26 12.97 8.86 -4.48
CA LYS A 26 12.91 8.10 -5.74
C LYS A 26 13.47 6.69 -5.61
N THR A 27 14.52 6.49 -4.81
CA THR A 27 15.12 5.17 -4.62
C THR A 27 14.15 4.25 -3.91
N ILE A 28 13.49 4.74 -2.85
CA ILE A 28 12.45 3.98 -2.18
C ILE A 28 11.28 3.68 -3.14
N ALA A 29 10.86 4.66 -3.93
CA ALA A 29 9.78 4.48 -4.89
C ALA A 29 10.08 3.39 -5.93
N GLU A 30 11.28 3.40 -6.50
CA GLU A 30 11.72 2.39 -7.48
C GLU A 30 11.72 0.98 -6.88
N ILE A 31 12.26 0.81 -5.65
CA ILE A 31 12.27 -0.49 -4.96
C ILE A 31 10.84 -1.02 -4.79
N TYR A 32 9.91 -0.19 -4.32
CA TYR A 32 8.54 -0.65 -4.12
C TYR A 32 7.78 -0.85 -5.44
N LEU A 33 8.05 -0.06 -6.46
CA LEU A 33 7.46 -0.27 -7.78
C LEU A 33 7.88 -1.63 -8.34
N GLU A 34 9.17 -1.98 -8.28
CA GLU A 34 9.69 -3.29 -8.71
C GLU A 34 9.03 -4.45 -7.95
N VAL A 35 8.88 -4.31 -6.63
CA VAL A 35 8.14 -5.31 -5.83
C VAL A 35 6.69 -5.44 -6.30
N LEU A 36 6.01 -4.32 -6.54
CA LEU A 36 4.61 -4.27 -6.96
C LEU A 36 4.37 -4.74 -8.40
N GLU A 37 5.40 -4.87 -9.25
CA GLU A 37 5.28 -5.49 -10.57
C GLU A 37 4.92 -6.98 -10.50
N ASN A 38 5.19 -7.63 -9.36
CA ASN A 38 4.84 -9.04 -9.13
C ASN A 38 3.38 -9.24 -8.70
N PHE A 39 2.59 -8.17 -8.61
CA PHE A 39 1.20 -8.21 -8.16
C PHE A 39 0.28 -7.63 -9.22
N ASP A 40 -0.91 -8.21 -9.33
CA ASP A 40 -1.96 -7.70 -10.19
C ASP A 40 -2.48 -6.35 -9.70
N ASP A 41 -2.75 -5.43 -10.62
CA ASP A 41 -3.17 -4.05 -10.32
C ASP A 41 -4.45 -3.96 -9.47
N ASP A 42 -5.32 -4.96 -9.59
CA ASP A 42 -6.59 -5.06 -8.86
C ASP A 42 -6.47 -5.78 -7.51
N GLU A 43 -5.32 -6.38 -7.21
CA GLU A 43 -5.06 -7.01 -5.91
C GLU A 43 -4.86 -5.96 -4.82
N LEU A 44 -5.10 -6.38 -3.57
CA LEU A 44 -4.79 -5.58 -2.40
C LEU A 44 -3.28 -5.61 -2.14
N VAL A 45 -2.74 -4.44 -1.82
CA VAL A 45 -1.33 -4.34 -1.41
C VAL A 45 -1.11 -5.14 -0.13
N PRO A 46 -0.05 -5.97 -0.04
CA PRO A 46 0.35 -6.60 1.21
C PRO A 46 0.59 -5.60 2.35
N ASP A 47 0.12 -5.92 3.56
CA ASP A 47 0.19 -5.00 4.71
C ASP A 47 1.63 -4.57 5.03
N VAL A 48 2.60 -5.46 4.80
CA VAL A 48 4.02 -5.17 5.05
C VAL A 48 4.55 -4.03 4.19
N ILE A 49 4.08 -3.90 2.95
CA ILE A 49 4.48 -2.82 2.05
C ILE A 49 3.94 -1.49 2.59
N LEU A 50 2.67 -1.49 2.99
CA LEU A 50 2.01 -0.32 3.57
C LEU A 50 2.67 0.11 4.89
N TYR A 51 2.93 -0.85 5.78
CA TYR A 51 3.59 -0.60 7.05
C TYR A 51 4.98 0.03 6.87
N ASN A 52 5.79 -0.52 5.96
CA ASN A 52 7.15 0.00 5.72
C ASN A 52 7.16 1.38 5.05
N LEU A 53 6.10 1.72 4.30
CA LEU A 53 5.90 3.06 3.73
C LEU A 53 5.32 4.06 4.75
N GLY A 54 5.03 3.61 5.98
CA GLY A 54 4.46 4.45 7.04
C GLY A 54 2.95 4.67 6.91
N PHE A 55 2.25 3.91 6.07
CA PHE A 55 0.79 3.84 6.12
C PHE A 55 0.40 3.04 7.36
N SER A 56 0.17 3.73 8.48
CA SER A 56 -0.45 3.09 9.63
C SER A 56 -1.90 2.75 9.30
N ILE A 57 -2.43 1.74 9.99
CA ILE A 57 -3.85 1.32 9.90
C ILE A 57 -4.80 2.51 10.13
N ASP A 58 -4.38 3.59 10.79
CA ASP A 58 -5.19 4.79 10.97
C ASP A 58 -5.58 5.45 9.63
N PHE A 59 -4.68 5.49 8.65
CA PHE A 59 -4.98 5.99 7.30
C PHE A 59 -6.00 5.11 6.56
N LEU A 60 -6.15 3.84 6.99
CA LEU A 60 -7.15 2.89 6.47
C LEU A 60 -8.46 2.92 7.27
N SER A 61 -8.47 3.51 8.47
CA SER A 61 -9.64 3.60 9.37
C SER A 61 -10.25 4.99 9.51
N GLU A 62 -9.63 6.05 8.98
CA GLU A 62 -10.20 7.41 8.95
C GLU A 62 -11.46 7.58 8.07
N GLY A 63 -12.06 6.47 7.59
CA GLY A 63 -13.43 6.41 7.08
C GLY A 63 -14.50 6.07 8.14
N ARG A 64 -14.14 5.99 9.43
CA ARG A 64 -15.09 5.81 10.54
C ARG A 64 -14.69 6.64 11.77
N ASN A 65 -14.87 7.95 11.68
CA ASN A 65 -15.13 8.73 12.88
C ASN A 65 -16.36 9.59 12.59
N GLU A 66 -17.53 8.97 12.76
CA GLU A 66 -18.74 9.71 13.06
C GLU A 66 -18.60 10.24 14.50
N SER A 67 -18.73 11.55 14.65
CA SER A 67 -19.15 12.21 15.89
C SER A 67 -20.31 13.13 15.55
#